data_AF-A0A2U3I3N1-F1
#
_entry.id   AF-A0A2U3I3N1-F1
#
_cell.length_a   1.000
_cell.length_b   1.000
_cell.length_c   1.000
_cell.angle_alpha   90.00
_cell.angle_beta   90.00
_cell.angle_gamma   90.00
#
_symmetry.space_group_name_H-M   'P 1'
#
loop_
_entity.id
_entity.type
_entity.pdbx_description
1 polymer ?
#
loop_
_entity_poly.entity_id
_entity_poly.type
_entity_poly.pdbx_seq_one_letter_code
_entity_poly.pdbx_strand_id
1 'polypeptide(L)'
;MKPFLPPVLRNRPRALVGLAVGCVVAALVPAHVRPTARALIGWDAAVWLYLALIWLRMATARQSDVQTLAEREDENAATVLIVVSIAAIASIVAIVVELATAKSLGAQALPHYLLTGATMLGAWFLIPTMFTLHYARHYYQSPDNDPALKFPDRHLKPDYWDFLYFSFTIAVASQTADVALASTSARRTALGQAVMSFFFNLAVLGLSINIAASMVGG
;
A
#
# COMPACT_ATOMS: atom_id res chain seq x y z
N MET A 1 -17.77 29.54 8.41
CA MET A 1 -17.72 28.61 7.25
C MET A 1 -16.72 27.49 7.55
N LYS A 2 -17.20 26.28 7.85
CA LYS A 2 -16.33 25.11 8.02
C LYS A 2 -15.86 24.64 6.63
N PRO A 3 -14.57 24.42 6.38
CA PRO A 3 -14.11 23.96 5.08
C PRO A 3 -14.53 22.49 4.88
N PHE A 4 -15.05 22.19 3.69
CA PHE A 4 -15.58 20.90 3.23
C PHE A 4 -14.52 19.81 2.97
N LEU A 5 -13.26 20.04 3.37
CA LEU A 5 -12.15 19.12 3.11
C LEU A 5 -11.82 18.30 4.35
N PRO A 6 -11.77 16.95 4.24
CA PRO A 6 -11.33 16.09 5.33
C PRO A 6 -9.94 16.53 5.85
N PRO A 7 -9.68 16.54 7.17
CA PRO A 7 -8.37 16.84 7.75
C PRO A 7 -7.21 16.04 7.14
N VAL A 8 -7.56 14.87 6.60
CA VAL A 8 -6.76 13.91 5.86
C VAL A 8 -6.01 14.50 4.65
N LEU A 9 -6.62 15.43 3.91
CA LEU A 9 -6.06 15.95 2.65
C LEU A 9 -5.15 17.17 2.85
N ARG A 10 -5.23 17.87 3.98
CA ARG A 10 -4.62 19.20 4.14
C ARG A 10 -3.10 19.17 4.36
N ASN A 11 -2.55 18.05 4.83
CA ASN A 11 -1.12 17.92 5.16
C ASN A 11 -0.34 16.91 4.28
N ARG A 12 -0.87 16.51 3.12
CA ARG A 12 -0.25 15.47 2.27
C ARG A 12 -0.01 15.92 0.84
N PRO A 13 1.00 16.78 0.58
CA PRO A 13 1.31 17.23 -0.77
C PRO A 13 1.61 16.06 -1.72
N ARG A 14 2.19 14.96 -1.22
CA ARG A 14 2.52 13.78 -2.05
C ARG A 14 1.29 13.00 -2.51
N ALA A 15 0.31 12.79 -1.62
CA ALA A 15 -0.94 12.11 -1.98
C ALA A 15 -1.79 12.99 -2.91
N LEU A 16 -1.76 14.31 -2.71
CA LEU A 16 -2.41 15.28 -3.59
C LEU A 16 -1.76 15.32 -4.98
N VAL A 17 -0.43 15.27 -5.08
CA VAL A 17 0.29 15.18 -6.35
C VAL A 17 -0.04 13.88 -7.07
N GLY A 18 -0.02 12.74 -6.35
CA GLY A 18 -0.43 11.44 -6.90
C GLY A 18 -1.85 11.48 -7.46
N LEU A 19 -2.79 12.02 -6.68
CA LEU A 19 -4.20 12.12 -7.07
C LEU A 19 -4.40 13.08 -8.26
N ALA A 20 -3.73 14.22 -8.27
CA ALA A 20 -3.78 15.18 -9.37
C ALA A 20 -3.24 14.55 -10.67
N VAL A 21 -2.11 13.85 -10.61
CA VAL A 21 -1.55 13.15 -11.78
C VAL A 21 -2.48 12.01 -12.22
N GLY A 22 -3.05 11.25 -11.28
CA GLY A 22 -4.04 10.21 -11.61
C GLY A 22 -5.27 10.77 -12.32
N CYS A 23 -5.78 11.92 -11.89
CA CYS A 23 -6.88 12.61 -12.57
C CYS A 23 -6.49 13.08 -13.97
N VAL A 24 -5.28 13.61 -14.14
CA VAL A 24 -4.76 14.02 -15.46
C VAL A 24 -4.63 12.81 -16.38
N VAL A 25 -4.05 11.70 -15.90
CA VAL A 25 -3.93 10.46 -16.67
C VAL A 25 -5.30 9.93 -17.07
N ALA A 26 -6.27 9.84 -16.15
CA ALA A 26 -7.64 9.41 -16.47
C ALA A 26 -8.32 10.30 -17.52
N ALA A 27 -8.07 11.61 -17.49
CA ALA A 27 -8.60 12.57 -18.45
C ALA A 27 -7.97 12.40 -19.85
N LEU A 28 -6.67 12.05 -19.91
CA LEU A 28 -5.94 11.83 -21.15
C LEU A 28 -6.22 10.47 -21.81
N VAL A 29 -6.75 9.48 -21.07
CA VAL A 29 -7.16 8.19 -21.67
C VAL A 29 -8.30 8.43 -22.68
N PRO A 30 -8.20 7.91 -23.91
CA PRO A 30 -9.21 8.10 -24.96
C PRO A 30 -10.64 7.75 -24.54
N ALA A 31 -11.61 8.51 -25.03
CA ALA A 31 -13.02 8.38 -24.67
C ALA A 31 -13.69 7.06 -25.11
N HIS A 32 -13.08 6.30 -26.01
CA HIS A 32 -13.59 4.98 -26.44
C HIS A 32 -13.34 3.88 -25.39
N VAL A 33 -12.54 4.15 -24.35
CA VAL A 33 -12.31 3.22 -23.23
C VAL A 33 -13.43 3.37 -22.21
N ARG A 34 -13.92 2.23 -21.67
CA ARG A 34 -14.98 2.20 -20.65
C ARG A 34 -14.62 3.11 -19.46
N PRO A 35 -15.58 3.89 -18.91
CA PRO A 35 -15.30 4.80 -17.79
C PRO A 35 -14.65 4.14 -16.57
N THR A 36 -15.01 2.89 -16.28
CA THR A 36 -14.43 2.09 -15.19
C THR A 36 -12.95 1.79 -15.42
N ALA A 37 -12.56 1.40 -16.64
CA ALA A 37 -11.16 1.17 -17.00
C ALA A 37 -10.34 2.46 -16.98
N ARG A 38 -10.92 3.60 -17.41
CA ARG A 38 -10.25 4.91 -17.32
C ARG A 38 -9.97 5.33 -15.88
N ALA A 39 -10.95 5.13 -14.99
CA ALA A 39 -10.81 5.40 -13.56
C ALA A 39 -9.72 4.49 -12.95
N LEU A 40 -9.69 3.21 -13.32
CA LEU A 40 -8.67 2.27 -12.87
C LEU A 40 -7.26 2.66 -13.32
N ILE A 41 -7.08 3.04 -14.58
CA ILE A 41 -5.79 3.50 -15.11
C ILE A 41 -5.30 4.76 -14.38
N GLY A 42 -6.20 5.72 -14.12
CA GLY A 42 -5.86 6.92 -13.34
C GLY A 42 -5.50 6.59 -11.88
N TRP A 43 -6.23 5.66 -11.28
CA TRP A 43 -5.94 5.16 -9.93
C TRP A 43 -4.56 4.49 -9.87
N ASP A 44 -4.26 3.59 -10.80
CA ASP A 44 -2.96 2.91 -10.85
C ASP A 44 -1.82 3.91 -11.05
N ALA A 45 -1.99 4.89 -11.95
CA ALA A 45 -1.00 5.95 -12.11
C ALA A 45 -0.78 6.75 -10.82
N ALA A 46 -1.84 7.06 -10.07
CA ALA A 46 -1.72 7.74 -8.78
C ALA A 46 -0.97 6.90 -7.74
N VAL A 47 -1.33 5.61 -7.62
CA VAL A 47 -0.71 4.68 -6.67
C VAL A 47 0.76 4.46 -6.98
N TRP A 48 1.10 4.15 -8.24
CA TRP A 48 2.47 3.91 -8.65
C TRP A 48 3.34 5.16 -8.54
N LEU A 49 2.82 6.34 -8.88
CA LEU A 49 3.54 7.59 -8.67
C LEU A 49 3.76 7.85 -7.17
N TYR A 50 2.74 7.62 -6.34
CA TYR A 50 2.87 7.77 -4.90
C TYR A 50 3.94 6.82 -4.32
N LEU A 51 3.93 5.56 -4.75
CA LEU A 51 4.95 4.55 -4.39
C LEU A 51 6.35 4.97 -4.86
N ALA A 52 6.49 5.46 -6.08
CA ALA A 52 7.78 5.94 -6.57
C ALA A 52 8.31 7.12 -5.74
N LEU A 53 7.45 8.11 -5.45
CA LEU A 53 7.83 9.28 -4.66
C LEU A 53 8.20 8.93 -3.21
N ILE A 54 7.48 7.98 -2.59
CA ILE A 54 7.76 7.56 -1.22
C ILE A 54 9.03 6.71 -1.15
N TRP A 55 9.25 5.80 -2.09
CA TRP A 55 10.46 4.98 -2.14
C TRP A 55 11.70 5.79 -2.49
N LEU A 56 11.62 6.74 -3.42
CA LEU A 56 12.73 7.67 -3.69
C LEU A 56 13.12 8.46 -2.43
N ARG A 57 12.13 8.88 -1.64
CA ARG A 57 12.39 9.54 -0.35
C ARG A 57 13.00 8.59 0.67
N MET A 58 12.47 7.38 0.82
CA MET A 58 13.02 6.38 1.74
C MET A 58 14.46 6.00 1.38
N ALA A 59 14.77 5.85 0.08
CA ALA A 59 16.10 5.51 -0.41
C ALA A 59 17.13 6.65 -0.29
N THR A 60 16.68 7.91 -0.25
CA THR A 60 17.56 9.09 -0.16
C THR A 60 17.63 9.70 1.24
N ALA A 61 16.73 9.32 2.15
CA ALA A 61 16.72 9.79 3.53
C ALA A 61 17.96 9.29 4.27
N ARG A 62 18.73 10.20 4.85
CA ARG A 62 19.82 9.84 5.77
C ARG A 62 19.24 9.47 7.13
N GLN A 63 19.98 8.69 7.93
CA GLN A 63 19.55 8.25 9.27
C GLN A 63 19.02 9.38 10.17
N SER A 64 19.58 10.59 10.11
CA SER A 64 19.10 11.76 10.87
C SER A 64 17.73 12.27 10.40
N ASP A 65 17.43 12.10 9.11
CA ASP A 65 16.20 12.60 8.49
C ASP A 65 15.00 11.70 8.83
N VAL A 66 15.25 10.39 9.08
CA VAL A 66 14.20 9.41 9.39
C VAL A 66 13.51 9.76 10.71
N GLN A 67 14.27 10.09 11.75
CA GLN A 67 13.70 10.51 13.05
C GLN A 67 12.85 11.78 12.91
N THR A 68 13.40 12.83 12.28
CA THR A 68 12.69 14.11 12.12
C THR A 68 11.45 13.97 11.23
N LEU A 69 11.49 13.08 10.24
CA LEU A 69 10.35 12.84 9.34
C LEU A 69 9.26 12.00 10.04
N ALA A 70 9.67 11.00 10.81
CA ALA A 70 8.79 10.16 11.62
C ALA A 70 8.02 10.96 12.68
N GLU A 71 8.67 11.95 13.30
CA GLU A 71 8.05 12.86 14.27
C GLU A 71 7.06 13.85 13.63
N ARG A 72 7.26 14.21 12.36
CA ARG A 72 6.41 15.17 11.62
C ARG A 72 5.18 14.56 10.95
N GLU A 73 5.16 13.25 10.71
CA GLU A 73 4.02 12.58 10.08
C GLU A 73 2.89 12.33 11.08
N ASP A 74 2.04 13.34 11.29
CA ASP A 74 1.05 13.40 12.37
C ASP A 74 -0.16 12.43 12.28
N GLU A 75 -0.81 12.19 13.43
CA GLU A 75 -1.66 11.05 13.90
C GLU A 75 -2.94 10.65 13.13
N ASN A 76 -3.16 11.13 11.90
CA ASN A 76 -4.31 10.74 11.07
C ASN A 76 -3.92 9.92 9.83
N ALA A 77 -2.64 9.53 9.72
CA ALA A 77 -2.10 8.79 8.59
C ALA A 77 -2.49 7.34 8.55
N ALA A 78 -2.31 6.64 9.66
CA ALA A 78 -2.49 5.21 9.76
C ALA A 78 -3.96 4.79 9.62
N THR A 79 -4.89 5.55 10.23
CA THR A 79 -6.32 5.24 10.14
C THR A 79 -6.87 5.45 8.74
N VAL A 80 -6.53 6.58 8.12
CA VAL A 80 -6.89 6.84 6.72
C VAL A 80 -6.24 5.82 5.81
N LEU A 81 -4.98 5.50 6.05
CA LEU A 81 -4.27 4.51 5.29
C LEU A 81 -4.96 3.16 5.33
N ILE A 82 -5.32 2.70 6.53
CA ILE A 82 -6.01 1.42 6.71
C ILE A 82 -7.36 1.47 5.99
N VAL A 83 -8.12 2.56 6.14
CA VAL A 83 -9.42 2.73 5.47
C VAL A 83 -9.29 2.79 3.94
N VAL A 84 -8.30 3.51 3.43
CA VAL A 84 -8.03 3.64 1.98
C VAL A 84 -7.49 2.33 1.42
N SER A 85 -6.64 1.62 2.16
CA SER A 85 -6.12 0.31 1.76
C SER A 85 -7.24 -0.72 1.74
N ILE A 86 -8.09 -0.77 2.77
CA ILE A 86 -9.26 -1.65 2.80
C ILE A 86 -10.25 -1.32 1.69
N ALA A 87 -10.53 -0.03 1.45
CA ALA A 87 -11.41 0.41 0.37
C ALA A 87 -10.84 0.09 -1.02
N ALA A 88 -9.52 0.22 -1.20
CA ALA A 88 -8.82 -0.15 -2.42
C ALA A 88 -8.87 -1.66 -2.65
N ILE A 89 -8.58 -2.46 -1.62
CA ILE A 89 -8.69 -3.93 -1.69
C ILE A 89 -10.12 -4.36 -2.02
N ALA A 90 -11.13 -3.78 -1.35
CA ALA A 90 -12.54 -4.10 -1.61
C ALA A 90 -12.97 -3.72 -3.04
N SER A 91 -12.46 -2.60 -3.55
CA SER A 91 -12.72 -2.15 -4.91
C SER A 91 -12.03 -3.05 -5.94
N ILE A 92 -10.80 -3.50 -5.66
CA ILE A 92 -10.08 -4.47 -6.50
C ILE A 92 -10.83 -5.80 -6.53
N VAL A 93 -11.29 -6.29 -5.38
CA VAL A 93 -12.12 -7.51 -5.31
C VAL A 93 -13.40 -7.35 -6.14
N ALA A 94 -14.09 -6.21 -6.05
CA ALA A 94 -15.29 -5.96 -6.83
C ALA A 94 -15.01 -5.95 -8.35
N ILE A 95 -13.94 -5.26 -8.77
CA ILE A 95 -13.51 -5.18 -10.17
C ILE A 95 -13.08 -6.56 -10.70
N VAL A 96 -12.35 -7.32 -9.89
CA VAL A 96 -11.89 -8.68 -10.25
C VAL A 96 -13.05 -9.64 -10.39
N VAL A 97 -14.04 -9.58 -9.49
CA VAL A 97 -15.27 -10.38 -9.60
C VAL A 97 -16.02 -10.02 -10.90
N GLU A 98 -16.14 -8.72 -11.19
CA GLU A 98 -16.81 -8.26 -12.42
C GLU A 98 -16.05 -8.69 -13.69
N LEU A 99 -14.72 -8.68 -13.66
CA LEU A 99 -13.88 -9.09 -14.78
C LEU A 99 -13.85 -10.61 -14.98
N ALA A 100 -13.85 -11.40 -13.90
CA ALA A 100 -13.96 -12.86 -13.95
C ALA A 100 -15.32 -13.32 -14.52
N THR A 101 -16.37 -12.52 -14.35
CA THR A 101 -17.66 -12.75 -15.00
C THR A 101 -17.70 -12.33 -16.48
N ALA A 102 -16.77 -11.50 -16.94
CA ALA A 102 -16.71 -10.97 -18.30
C ALA A 102 -16.01 -11.91 -19.31
N LYS A 103 -16.23 -13.23 -19.16
CA LYS A 103 -15.61 -14.39 -19.85
C LYS A 103 -15.72 -14.42 -21.40
N SER A 104 -16.03 -13.31 -22.07
CA SER A 104 -16.40 -13.24 -23.49
C SER A 104 -15.47 -12.42 -24.41
N LEU A 105 -14.31 -11.95 -23.94
CA LEU A 105 -13.42 -11.09 -24.72
C LEU A 105 -12.08 -11.81 -25.03
N GLY A 106 -11.94 -12.41 -26.22
CA GLY A 106 -10.75 -13.16 -26.66
C GLY A 106 -9.42 -12.35 -26.66
N ALA A 107 -8.86 -12.00 -27.82
CA ALA A 107 -7.54 -11.34 -27.93
C ALA A 107 -7.42 -9.95 -27.22
N GLN A 108 -8.52 -9.41 -26.70
CA GLN A 108 -8.55 -8.19 -25.87
C GLN A 108 -8.34 -8.47 -24.37
N ALA A 109 -8.14 -9.72 -23.95
CA ALA A 109 -7.96 -10.08 -22.55
C ALA A 109 -6.59 -9.65 -21.97
N LEU A 110 -5.52 -9.63 -22.78
CA LEU A 110 -4.16 -9.37 -22.31
C LEU A 110 -3.97 -7.98 -21.65
N PRO A 111 -4.44 -6.86 -22.25
CA PRO A 111 -4.37 -5.54 -21.61
C PRO A 111 -5.14 -5.48 -20.29
N HIS A 112 -6.27 -6.18 -20.21
CA HIS A 112 -7.06 -6.27 -18.99
C HIS A 112 -6.32 -7.03 -17.89
N TYR A 113 -5.69 -8.16 -18.21
CA TYR A 113 -4.86 -8.90 -17.25
C TYR A 113 -3.65 -8.11 -16.76
N LEU A 114 -2.96 -7.40 -17.65
CA LEU A 114 -1.83 -6.54 -17.27
C LEU A 114 -2.27 -5.41 -16.33
N LEU A 115 -3.38 -4.76 -16.64
CA LEU A 115 -3.93 -3.71 -15.80
C LEU A 115 -4.32 -4.27 -14.42
N THR A 116 -5.06 -5.38 -14.37
CA THR A 116 -5.41 -6.05 -13.10
C THR A 116 -4.18 -6.45 -12.30
N GLY A 117 -3.15 -7.01 -12.96
CA GLY A 117 -1.88 -7.35 -12.31
C GLY A 117 -1.17 -6.11 -11.74
N ALA A 118 -1.13 -5.01 -12.49
CA ALA A 118 -0.53 -3.76 -12.04
C ALA A 118 -1.29 -3.12 -10.86
N THR A 119 -2.63 -3.14 -10.89
CA THR A 119 -3.47 -2.67 -9.79
C THR A 119 -3.23 -3.51 -8.53
N MET A 120 -3.19 -4.85 -8.69
CA MET A 120 -2.98 -5.78 -7.59
C MET A 120 -1.60 -5.60 -6.96
N LEU A 121 -0.55 -5.54 -7.79
CA LEU A 121 0.81 -5.28 -7.30
C LEU A 121 0.92 -3.91 -6.63
N GLY A 122 0.35 -2.86 -7.23
CA GLY A 122 0.34 -1.52 -6.65
C GLY A 122 -0.33 -1.48 -5.27
N ALA A 123 -1.49 -2.13 -5.13
CA ALA A 123 -2.17 -2.26 -3.85
C ALA A 123 -1.36 -3.08 -2.84
N TRP A 124 -0.74 -4.18 -3.29
CA TRP A 124 0.12 -5.01 -2.45
C TRP A 124 1.31 -4.23 -1.91
N PHE A 125 1.99 -3.44 -2.74
CA PHE A 125 3.14 -2.63 -2.32
C PHE A 125 2.73 -1.46 -1.41
N LEU A 126 1.54 -0.90 -1.61
CA LEU A 126 1.05 0.24 -0.83
C LEU A 126 0.90 -0.09 0.66
N ILE A 127 0.38 -1.29 0.97
CA ILE A 127 0.11 -1.73 2.34
C ILE A 127 1.40 -1.75 3.20
N PRO A 128 2.42 -2.59 2.94
CA PRO A 128 3.63 -2.65 3.74
C PRO A 128 4.44 -1.36 3.66
N THR A 129 4.45 -0.64 2.54
CA THR A 129 5.14 0.67 2.45
C THR A 129 4.56 1.67 3.45
N MET A 130 3.26 1.61 3.70
CA MET A 130 2.63 2.54 4.61
C MET A 130 2.65 2.05 6.07
N PHE A 131 2.61 0.73 6.31
CA PHE A 131 2.91 0.16 7.62
C PHE A 131 4.37 0.43 8.03
N THR A 132 5.31 0.47 7.09
CA THR A 132 6.70 0.88 7.31
C THR A 132 6.79 2.27 7.95
N LEU A 133 6.07 3.26 7.39
CA LEU A 133 6.02 4.60 7.97
C LEU A 133 5.44 4.59 9.39
N HIS A 134 4.38 3.79 9.61
CA HIS A 134 3.76 3.63 10.92
C HIS A 134 4.72 3.03 11.95
N TYR A 135 5.47 2.00 11.57
CA TYR A 135 6.47 1.39 12.43
C TYR A 135 7.65 2.31 12.73
N ALA A 136 8.13 3.04 11.72
CA ALA A 136 9.19 4.05 11.90
C ALA A 136 8.75 5.10 12.93
N ARG A 137 7.56 5.66 12.76
CA ARG A 137 6.98 6.61 13.71
C ARG A 137 6.81 6.04 15.10
N HIS A 138 6.20 4.86 15.20
CA HIS A 138 5.94 4.23 16.49
C HIS A 138 7.25 3.89 17.23
N TYR A 139 8.31 3.55 16.50
CA TYR A 139 9.66 3.37 17.04
C TYR A 139 10.25 4.69 17.54
N TYR A 140 10.31 5.73 16.69
CA TYR A 140 10.93 7.01 17.03
C TYR A 140 10.15 7.85 18.07
N GLN A 141 8.86 7.57 18.27
CA GLN A 141 8.06 8.18 19.34
C GLN A 141 8.16 7.41 20.68
N SER A 142 8.69 6.20 20.67
CA SER A 142 8.87 5.42 21.90
C SER A 142 10.06 5.95 22.70
N PRO A 143 10.03 5.91 24.04
CA PRO A 143 11.20 6.25 24.85
C PRO A 143 12.40 5.35 24.48
N ASP A 144 13.62 5.90 24.47
CA ASP A 144 14.84 5.15 24.15
C ASP A 144 15.02 3.88 25.01
N ASN A 145 14.54 3.91 26.25
CA ASN A 145 14.62 2.79 27.20
C ASN A 145 13.53 1.72 27.02
N ASP A 146 12.47 2.00 26.24
CA ASP A 146 11.38 1.07 25.96
C ASP A 146 10.88 1.22 24.50
N PRO A 147 11.72 0.88 23.50
CA PRO A 147 11.38 1.05 22.10
C PRO A 147 10.27 0.08 21.69
N ALA A 148 9.36 0.51 20.81
CA ALA A 148 8.26 -0.33 20.36
C ALA A 148 8.67 -1.58 19.56
N LEU A 149 9.82 -1.52 18.87
CA LEU A 149 10.42 -2.60 18.10
C LEU A 149 11.85 -2.81 18.61
N LYS A 150 12.25 -4.06 18.78
CA LYS A 150 13.60 -4.44 19.19
C LYS A 150 14.29 -5.15 18.03
N PHE A 151 15.23 -4.45 17.42
CA PHE A 151 16.12 -5.01 16.41
C PHE A 151 17.20 -5.88 17.08
N PRO A 152 17.68 -6.94 16.42
CA PRO A 152 18.69 -7.85 17.00
C PRO A 152 20.04 -7.15 17.26
N ASP A 153 20.34 -6.10 16.50
CA ASP A 153 21.58 -5.34 16.59
C ASP A 153 21.60 -4.35 17.77
N ARG A 154 22.60 -4.48 18.66
CA ARG A 154 22.69 -3.72 19.93
C ARG A 154 22.84 -2.19 19.80
N HIS A 155 23.35 -1.69 18.69
CA HIS A 155 23.63 -0.27 18.47
C HIS A 155 23.05 0.27 17.16
N LEU A 156 22.04 -0.42 16.62
CA LEU A 156 21.41 -0.01 15.38
C LEU A 156 20.58 1.26 15.58
N LYS A 157 20.81 2.23 14.70
CA LYS A 157 19.87 3.34 14.48
C LYS A 157 19.09 3.02 13.21
N PRO A 158 17.85 2.51 13.33
CA PRO A 158 17.16 1.90 12.21
C PRO A 158 16.79 2.94 11.15
N ASP A 159 17.13 2.66 9.91
CA ASP A 159 16.72 3.47 8.77
C ASP A 159 15.40 2.94 8.16
N TYR A 160 14.95 3.53 7.05
CA TYR A 160 13.73 3.04 6.40
C TYR A 160 13.85 1.61 5.85
N TRP A 161 15.05 1.13 5.52
CA TRP A 161 15.24 -0.24 5.06
C TRP A 161 14.97 -1.25 6.17
N ASP A 162 15.33 -0.94 7.42
CA ASP A 162 15.03 -1.78 8.57
C ASP A 162 13.52 -1.91 8.81
N PHE A 163 12.78 -0.80 8.69
CA PHE A 163 11.31 -0.81 8.80
C PHE A 163 10.62 -1.44 7.59
N LEU A 164 11.17 -1.24 6.38
CA LEU A 164 10.69 -1.88 5.15
C LEU A 164 10.83 -3.38 5.28
N TYR A 165 12.01 -3.85 5.68
CA TYR A 165 12.28 -5.26 5.92
C TYR A 165 11.28 -5.86 6.91
N PHE A 166 11.06 -5.19 8.06
CA PHE A 166 10.07 -5.64 9.04
C PHE A 166 8.65 -5.72 8.46
N SER A 167 8.19 -4.66 7.81
CA SER A 167 6.82 -4.59 7.30
C SER A 167 6.57 -5.51 6.11
N PHE A 168 7.50 -5.59 5.16
CA PHE A 168 7.39 -6.49 4.01
C PHE A 168 7.47 -7.95 4.41
N THR A 169 8.23 -8.30 5.44
CA THR A 169 8.25 -9.66 5.99
C THR A 169 6.86 -10.07 6.49
N ILE A 170 6.14 -9.19 7.20
CA ILE A 170 4.76 -9.45 7.61
C ILE A 170 3.83 -9.53 6.39
N ALA A 171 4.01 -8.68 5.37
CA ALA A 171 3.17 -8.74 4.17
C ALA A 171 3.34 -10.04 3.37
N VAL A 172 4.57 -10.53 3.26
CA VAL A 172 4.90 -11.76 2.53
C VAL A 172 4.50 -13.00 3.33
N ALA A 173 4.91 -13.07 4.60
CA ALA A 173 4.84 -14.30 5.40
C ALA A 173 3.78 -14.28 6.51
N SER A 174 3.09 -13.15 6.73
CA SER A 174 2.17 -12.95 7.87
C SER A 174 2.82 -13.21 9.24
N GLN A 175 4.15 -13.05 9.33
CA GLN A 175 4.94 -13.30 10.53
C GLN A 175 6.07 -12.26 10.67
N THR A 176 6.54 -12.05 11.90
CA THR A 176 7.79 -11.34 12.19
C THR A 176 8.99 -12.28 12.04
N ALA A 177 10.10 -11.82 11.45
CA ALA A 177 11.33 -12.60 11.40
C ALA A 177 12.15 -12.45 12.71
N ASP A 178 13.11 -11.55 12.72
CA ASP A 178 14.15 -11.33 13.75
C ASP A 178 13.93 -10.06 14.57
N VAL A 179 13.01 -9.18 14.16
CA VAL A 179 12.62 -7.98 14.91
C VAL A 179 11.49 -8.30 15.90
N ALA A 180 11.74 -8.08 17.18
CA ALA A 180 10.77 -8.38 18.24
C ALA A 180 9.82 -7.21 18.52
N LEU A 181 8.53 -7.53 18.71
CA LEU A 181 7.48 -6.58 19.10
C LEU A 181 7.49 -6.34 20.61
N ALA A 182 7.97 -5.18 21.05
CA ALA A 182 8.14 -4.87 22.47
C ALA A 182 6.95 -4.16 23.12
N SER A 183 6.14 -3.41 22.36
CA SER A 183 4.95 -2.73 22.89
C SER A 183 3.62 -3.40 22.53
N THR A 184 2.61 -3.27 23.40
CA THR A 184 1.24 -3.77 23.11
C THR A 184 0.61 -3.07 21.90
N SER A 185 0.90 -1.78 21.71
CA SER A 185 0.46 -1.04 20.53
C SER A 185 1.04 -1.63 19.24
N ALA A 186 2.36 -1.90 19.21
CA ALA A 186 3.01 -2.52 18.06
C ALA A 186 2.44 -3.92 17.75
N ARG A 187 2.14 -4.72 18.79
CA ARG A 187 1.49 -6.03 18.63
C ARG A 187 0.09 -5.92 18.00
N ARG A 188 -0.72 -4.93 18.39
CA ARG A 188 -2.05 -4.69 17.78
C ARG A 188 -1.92 -4.29 16.31
N THR A 189 -0.98 -3.41 15.98
CA THR A 189 -0.71 -3.03 14.59
C THR A 189 -0.25 -4.21 13.74
N ALA A 190 0.72 -5.00 14.24
CA ALA A 190 1.22 -6.18 13.54
C ALA A 190 0.14 -7.23 13.30
N LEU A 191 -0.75 -7.45 14.28
CA LEU A 191 -1.91 -8.33 14.11
C LEU A 191 -2.83 -7.84 12.97
N GLY A 192 -3.14 -6.54 12.95
CA GLY A 192 -3.95 -5.95 11.88
C GLY A 192 -3.30 -6.10 10.51
N GLN A 193 -1.99 -5.86 10.40
CA GLN A 193 -1.25 -6.07 9.16
C GLN A 193 -1.25 -7.53 8.73
N ALA A 194 -1.00 -8.47 9.65
CA ALA A 194 -0.95 -9.90 9.34
C ALA A 194 -2.30 -10.42 8.83
N VAL A 195 -3.40 -10.04 9.48
CA VAL A 195 -4.76 -10.41 9.03
C VAL A 195 -5.05 -9.84 7.63
N MET A 196 -4.72 -8.56 7.40
CA MET A 196 -4.88 -7.94 6.09
C MET A 196 -4.04 -8.63 5.00
N SER A 197 -2.79 -8.96 5.32
CA SER A 197 -1.85 -9.62 4.41
C SER A 197 -2.31 -11.04 4.08
N PHE A 198 -2.84 -11.78 5.06
CA PHE A 198 -3.43 -13.10 4.84
C PHE A 198 -4.56 -13.07 3.81
N PHE A 199 -5.55 -12.19 3.99
CA PHE A 199 -6.67 -12.08 3.04
C PHE A 199 -6.22 -11.59 1.66
N PHE A 200 -5.25 -10.68 1.62
CA PHE A 200 -4.68 -10.22 0.35
C PHE A 200 -3.99 -11.37 -0.39
N ASN A 201 -3.11 -12.12 0.28
CA ASN A 201 -2.40 -13.25 -0.30
C ASN A 201 -3.38 -14.34 -0.77
N LEU A 202 -4.46 -14.57 -0.03
CA LEU A 202 -5.54 -15.47 -0.44
C LEU A 202 -6.25 -14.99 -1.71
N ALA A 203 -6.55 -13.70 -1.81
CA ALA A 203 -7.18 -13.11 -2.99
C ALA A 203 -6.27 -13.20 -4.23
N VAL A 204 -4.98 -12.91 -4.08
CA VAL A 204 -3.97 -13.06 -5.14
C VAL A 204 -3.91 -14.51 -5.63
N LEU A 205 -3.87 -15.47 -4.71
CA LEU A 205 -3.82 -16.89 -5.04
C LEU A 205 -5.09 -17.33 -5.78
N GLY A 206 -6.27 -16.95 -5.28
CA GLY A 206 -7.55 -17.27 -5.89
C GLY A 206 -7.69 -16.69 -7.31
N LEU A 207 -7.26 -15.45 -7.52
CA LEU A 207 -7.24 -14.82 -8.84
C LEU A 207 -6.26 -15.52 -9.78
N SER A 208 -5.06 -15.86 -9.30
CA SER A 208 -4.04 -16.55 -10.09
C SER A 208 -4.56 -17.90 -10.59
N ILE A 209 -5.25 -18.65 -9.74
CA ILE A 209 -5.90 -19.92 -10.11
C ILE A 209 -7.01 -19.69 -11.15
N ASN A 210 -7.84 -18.67 -10.96
CA ASN A 210 -8.93 -18.35 -11.90
C ASN A 210 -8.39 -18.02 -13.30
N ILE A 211 -7.35 -17.18 -13.36
CA ILE A 211 -6.67 -16.82 -14.61
C ILE A 211 -6.05 -18.07 -15.25
N ALA A 212 -5.31 -18.88 -14.49
CA ALA A 212 -4.70 -20.12 -14.99
C ALA A 212 -5.76 -21.09 -15.55
N ALA A 213 -6.87 -21.29 -14.83
CA ALA A 213 -7.98 -22.13 -15.29
C ALA A 213 -8.62 -21.58 -16.58
N SER A 214 -8.73 -20.26 -16.71
CA SER A 214 -9.28 -19.62 -17.92
C SER A 214 -8.38 -19.78 -19.14
N MET A 215 -7.06 -19.89 -18.96
CA MET A 215 -6.10 -20.08 -20.05
C MET A 215 -5.99 -21.54 -20.51
N VAL A 216 -6.26 -22.51 -19.63
CA VAL A 216 -6.20 -23.94 -19.94
C VAL A 216 -7.56 -24.47 -20.44
N GLY A 217 -8.67 -23.87 -20.01
CA GLY A 217 -10.03 -24.28 -20.37
C GLY A 217 -10.69 -23.50 -21.50
N GLY A 218 -9.96 -22.61 -22.20
CA GLY A 218 -10.39 -21.89 -23.40
C GLY A 218 -9.64 -22.39 -24.62
#